data_AF-A0A6G1JRS4-F1
#
_entry.id   AF-A0A6G1JRS4-F1
#
_cell.length_a   1.000
_cell.length_b   1.000
_cell.length_c   1.000
_cell.angle_alpha   90.00
_cell.angle_beta   90.00
_cell.angle_gamma   90.00
#
_symmetry.space_group_name_H-M   'P 1'
#
loop_
_entity.id
_entity.type
_entity.pdbx_description
1 polymer ?
#
loop_
_entity_poly.entity_id
_entity_poly.type
_entity_poly.pdbx_seq_one_letter_code
_entity_poly.pdbx_strand_id
1 'polypeptide(L)'
;MKLLTLFIFVAAWVACVVAGPVAHAQARAPGDLIKAYNVSNSSIQTSSSGFDGTIVVQIESERQNVGDLRGSFMYGWIYDTLKIICNAPQLHGCAIGTARQLSRYGINGLNKQGDWNLGALSFDVTVKHYQFGKNNKNREMAYLMIGTVAKVLEEASNNDKNCYYYRDQRLCNVANRVTVHVPDGYGSTLDVSIKESFHMGTVKFNCLDVRKPTNTYLNTLMPQYQRAAGKTFNWNVYCGLHTDTASAAIEGRTAMDIAVRSTDISLDSSDAAVDGTLSVAIGTIQQQTGTLRGSDLYGVIYKTLEDLCPRYNSAIFECLHESAKITVYGIKSSKKMGHIYVTITVKEGRWGRSGDMRRLMIGTVAGVLEEASMQQSSCESKGQDGQLWFCNVPDFVQIVVPGGKGRMEVRISSEKVFAHYDCWGVVGHADNMVHALLPEYRQDTGMSMDQHVYCGRTLTRSALARAITKRSTNTSLETSDDDTAETAHCRFPGQPCGIQTLSDV
;
A
#
# COMPACT_ATOMS: atom_id res chain seq x y z
N MET A 1 -43.60 -62.19 25.72
CA MET A 1 -43.14 -63.59 25.57
C MET A 1 -42.02 -63.60 24.52
N LYS A 2 -40.76 -63.85 24.94
CA LYS A 2 -39.53 -64.19 24.16
C LYS A 2 -39.05 -63.17 23.10
N LEU A 3 -37.77 -62.80 22.92
CA LEU A 3 -36.48 -63.29 23.39
C LEU A 3 -35.43 -62.16 23.15
N LEU A 4 -34.84 -61.59 24.21
CA LEU A 4 -33.39 -61.56 24.53
C LEU A 4 -32.42 -62.00 23.42
N THR A 5 -31.52 -61.11 22.96
CA THR A 5 -30.14 -61.49 22.59
C THR A 5 -29.17 -60.36 22.92
N LEU A 6 -28.22 -60.73 23.75
CA LEU A 6 -27.11 -60.00 24.36
C LEU A 6 -25.88 -60.09 23.45
N PHE A 7 -25.13 -59.01 23.24
CA PHE A 7 -23.70 -59.12 22.92
C PHE A 7 -22.89 -58.03 23.63
N ILE A 8 -22.08 -58.51 24.56
CA ILE A 8 -21.03 -57.81 25.30
C ILE A 8 -19.75 -58.00 24.49
N PHE A 9 -18.99 -56.92 24.25
CA PHE A 9 -17.53 -57.03 24.10
C PHE A 9 -16.86 -55.83 24.78
N VAL A 10 -16.18 -56.14 25.87
CA VAL A 10 -15.21 -55.30 26.57
C VAL A 10 -13.83 -55.68 26.03
N ALA A 11 -13.02 -54.70 25.64
CA ALA A 11 -11.56 -54.83 25.68
C ALA A 11 -10.92 -53.44 25.79
N ALA A 12 -10.37 -53.19 26.97
CA ALA A 12 -9.65 -52.00 27.36
C ALA A 12 -8.22 -52.01 26.79
N TRP A 13 -7.74 -50.87 26.30
CA TRP A 13 -6.32 -50.52 26.26
C TRP A 13 -6.17 -49.03 26.60
N VAL A 14 -5.91 -48.77 27.88
CA VAL A 14 -5.43 -47.49 28.40
C VAL A 14 -3.92 -47.61 28.50
N ALA A 15 -3.18 -46.90 27.65
CA ALA A 15 -1.76 -46.68 27.83
C ALA A 15 -1.58 -45.26 28.40
N CYS A 16 -1.18 -45.21 29.68
CA CYS A 16 -0.70 -44.01 30.33
C CYS A 16 0.63 -43.57 29.71
N VAL A 17 0.75 -42.30 29.34
CA VAL A 17 2.04 -41.61 29.24
C VAL A 17 1.96 -40.40 30.16
N VAL A 18 2.82 -40.41 31.18
CA VAL A 18 3.04 -39.35 32.16
C VAL A 18 4.37 -38.67 31.82
N ALA A 19 4.35 -37.35 31.62
CA ALA A 19 5.42 -36.35 31.83
C ALA A 19 4.91 -35.03 31.23
N GLY A 20 4.91 -33.84 31.82
CA GLY A 20 5.40 -33.23 33.05
C GLY A 20 4.93 -31.75 33.03
N PRO A 21 5.21 -30.91 34.04
CA PRO A 21 4.49 -29.66 34.27
C PRO A 21 4.97 -28.53 33.35
N VAL A 22 4.04 -27.86 32.67
CA VAL A 22 4.31 -26.55 32.04
C VAL A 22 3.96 -25.47 33.05
N ALA A 23 4.96 -24.66 33.39
CA ALA A 23 4.83 -23.53 34.28
C ALA A 23 3.76 -22.55 33.76
N HIS A 24 2.77 -22.24 34.61
CA HIS A 24 1.85 -21.14 34.40
C HIS A 24 2.60 -19.81 34.58
N ALA A 25 2.89 -19.12 33.47
CA ALA A 25 3.19 -17.71 33.50
C ALA A 25 1.88 -16.93 33.74
N GLN A 26 1.74 -16.38 34.95
CA GLN A 26 0.69 -15.43 35.31
C GLN A 26 0.81 -14.17 34.45
N ALA A 27 -0.17 -13.93 33.59
CA ALA A 27 -0.37 -12.62 32.98
C ALA A 27 -0.82 -11.63 34.06
N ARG A 28 0.09 -10.74 34.49
CA ARG A 28 -0.26 -9.52 35.22
C ARG A 28 -0.91 -8.54 34.25
N ALA A 29 -2.11 -8.09 34.56
CA ALA A 29 -2.64 -6.86 33.99
C ALA A 29 -1.87 -5.65 34.55
N PRO A 30 -1.67 -4.61 33.73
CA PRO A 30 -1.65 -3.25 34.25
C PRO A 30 -2.62 -2.37 33.47
N GLY A 31 -3.64 -1.89 34.18
CA GLY A 31 -4.28 -0.63 33.88
C GLY A 31 -3.37 0.56 34.22
N ASP A 32 -3.78 1.71 33.69
CA ASP A 32 -3.36 3.08 34.04
C ASP A 32 -1.91 3.49 33.77
N LEU A 33 -1.72 4.22 32.66
CA LEU A 33 -0.88 5.43 32.56
C LEU A 33 -1.08 6.13 31.19
N ILE A 34 -2.19 6.86 31.04
CA ILE A 34 -2.29 7.89 29.99
C ILE A 34 -1.66 9.16 30.57
N LYS A 35 -0.37 9.38 30.26
CA LYS A 35 0.23 10.73 30.33
C LYS A 35 0.07 11.37 28.96
N ALA A 36 -0.78 12.39 28.90
CA ALA A 36 -0.89 13.28 27.76
C ALA A 36 0.47 13.96 27.50
N TYR A 37 1.07 13.70 26.33
CA TYR A 37 2.16 14.52 25.80
C TYR A 37 1.55 15.61 24.92
N ASN A 38 1.66 16.85 25.39
CA ASN A 38 1.49 18.05 24.56
C ASN A 38 2.67 18.12 23.59
N VAL A 39 2.45 17.81 22.32
CA VAL A 39 3.41 18.10 21.25
C VAL A 39 3.05 19.47 20.69
N SER A 40 3.85 20.46 21.07
CA SER A 40 3.86 21.81 20.51
C SER A 40 4.25 21.80 19.03
N ASN A 41 3.49 22.56 18.23
CA ASN A 41 3.72 22.87 16.82
C ASN A 41 5.20 23.14 16.48
N SER A 42 5.81 22.23 15.74
CA SER A 42 7.06 22.49 15.00
C SER A 42 6.76 22.47 13.50
N SER A 43 6.95 23.63 12.86
CA SER A 43 6.81 23.80 11.41
C SER A 43 7.82 22.93 10.65
N ILE A 44 7.33 21.93 9.94
CA ILE A 44 8.14 21.07 9.06
C ILE A 44 8.44 21.85 7.77
N GLN A 45 9.71 22.16 7.53
CA GLN A 45 10.19 22.56 6.20
C GLN A 45 10.24 21.31 5.30
N THR A 46 9.38 21.27 4.29
CA THR A 46 9.40 20.23 3.24
C THR A 46 10.47 20.57 2.21
N SER A 47 11.59 19.83 2.20
CA SER A 47 12.60 19.85 1.14
C SER A 47 12.02 19.28 -0.15
N SER A 48 11.94 20.08 -1.22
CA SER A 48 11.24 19.76 -2.47
C SER A 48 12.02 18.92 -3.48
N SER A 49 12.93 18.04 -3.05
CA SER A 49 13.93 17.40 -3.94
C SER A 49 13.53 16.02 -4.50
N GLY A 50 12.34 15.49 -4.20
CA GLY A 50 11.98 14.10 -4.53
C GLY A 50 11.17 13.81 -5.81
N PHE A 51 10.67 14.83 -6.52
CA PHE A 51 9.65 14.64 -7.59
C PHE A 51 10.03 15.12 -8.99
N ASP A 52 11.32 15.36 -9.25
CA ASP A 52 11.78 15.96 -10.50
C ASP A 52 11.17 15.23 -11.72
N GLY A 53 10.34 15.96 -12.48
CA GLY A 53 9.69 15.47 -13.71
C GLY A 53 8.52 14.47 -13.61
N THR A 54 7.92 14.18 -12.44
CA THR A 54 6.70 13.32 -12.33
C THR A 54 5.43 14.02 -11.81
N ILE A 55 4.37 14.09 -12.63
CA ILE A 55 3.03 14.52 -12.18
C ILE A 55 2.42 13.45 -11.27
N VAL A 56 2.00 13.84 -10.06
CA VAL A 56 1.42 12.93 -9.08
C VAL A 56 -0.04 13.26 -8.85
N VAL A 57 -0.91 12.27 -9.06
CA VAL A 57 -2.33 12.36 -8.68
C VAL A 57 -2.58 11.44 -7.49
N GLN A 58 -2.96 11.99 -6.35
CA GLN A 58 -3.32 11.24 -5.15
C GLN A 58 -4.84 11.27 -4.98
N ILE A 59 -5.42 10.08 -4.83
CA ILE A 59 -6.84 9.88 -4.60
C ILE A 59 -7.00 9.27 -3.21
N GLU A 60 -7.71 9.96 -2.32
CA GLU A 60 -7.90 9.45 -0.97
C GLU A 60 -8.96 8.36 -0.90
N SER A 61 -8.78 7.42 0.04
CA SER A 61 -9.66 6.26 0.21
C SER A 61 -10.90 6.55 1.04
N GLU A 62 -10.93 7.65 1.77
CA GLU A 62 -12.13 8.14 2.43
C GLU A 62 -13.19 8.51 1.38
N ARG A 63 -14.45 8.28 1.72
CA ARG A 63 -15.56 8.40 0.76
C ARG A 63 -16.43 9.61 1.05
N GLN A 64 -16.95 10.22 0.00
CA GLN A 64 -18.03 11.20 0.06
C GLN A 64 -19.15 10.83 -0.90
N ASN A 65 -20.39 10.90 -0.43
CA ASN A 65 -21.56 10.59 -1.24
C ASN A 65 -21.97 11.82 -2.06
N VAL A 66 -22.01 11.65 -3.38
CA VAL A 66 -22.33 12.71 -4.34
C VAL A 66 -23.76 12.60 -4.90
N GLY A 67 -24.58 11.75 -4.29
CA GLY A 67 -25.94 11.46 -4.73
C GLY A 67 -25.96 10.88 -6.13
N ASP A 68 -26.87 11.38 -6.96
CA ASP A 68 -27.09 10.97 -8.35
C ASP A 68 -26.15 11.66 -9.37
N LEU A 69 -25.22 12.49 -8.90
CA LEU A 69 -24.22 13.16 -9.74
C LEU A 69 -23.25 12.12 -10.34
N ARG A 70 -23.26 11.97 -11.67
CA ARG A 70 -22.47 10.95 -12.37
C ARG A 70 -22.05 11.32 -13.79
N GLY A 71 -21.04 10.61 -14.30
CA GLY A 71 -20.60 10.69 -15.70
C GLY A 71 -20.17 12.07 -16.15
N SER A 72 -20.47 12.40 -17.40
CA SER A 72 -20.09 13.69 -17.99
C SER A 72 -20.70 14.89 -17.25
N PHE A 73 -21.85 14.70 -16.59
CA PHE A 73 -22.46 15.73 -15.76
C PHE A 73 -21.64 16.01 -14.49
N MET A 74 -21.14 14.96 -13.83
CA MET A 74 -20.15 15.10 -12.74
C MET A 74 -18.91 15.85 -13.21
N TYR A 75 -18.34 15.46 -14.36
CA TYR A 75 -17.14 16.12 -14.91
C TYR A 75 -17.38 17.61 -15.12
N GLY A 76 -18.42 17.97 -15.87
CA GLY A 76 -18.71 19.37 -16.22
C GLY A 76 -18.96 20.21 -14.97
N TRP A 77 -19.74 19.68 -14.03
CA TRP A 77 -20.06 20.39 -12.80
C TRP A 77 -18.83 20.65 -11.92
N ILE A 78 -17.97 19.64 -11.71
CA ILE A 78 -16.71 19.82 -10.96
C ILE A 78 -15.78 20.79 -11.68
N TYR A 79 -15.62 20.62 -13.00
CA TYR A 79 -14.74 21.45 -13.81
C TYR A 79 -15.13 22.93 -13.75
N ASP A 80 -16.41 23.23 -13.98
CA ASP A 80 -16.92 24.61 -13.96
C ASP A 80 -16.85 25.20 -12.55
N THR A 81 -17.18 24.41 -11.52
CA THR A 81 -17.09 24.84 -10.12
C THR A 81 -15.66 25.22 -9.75
N LEU A 82 -14.69 24.32 -9.96
CA LEU A 82 -13.29 24.59 -9.69
C LEU A 82 -12.74 25.74 -10.54
N LYS A 83 -13.16 25.84 -11.80
CA LYS A 83 -12.81 26.96 -12.68
C LYS A 83 -13.31 28.30 -12.12
N ILE A 84 -14.53 28.36 -11.58
CA ILE A 84 -15.07 29.57 -10.93
C ILE A 84 -14.26 29.91 -9.66
N ILE A 85 -13.96 28.91 -8.82
CA ILE A 85 -13.13 29.10 -7.61
C ILE A 85 -11.78 29.70 -7.98
N CYS A 86 -11.16 29.17 -9.04
CA CYS A 86 -9.81 29.50 -9.43
C CYS A 86 -9.66 30.72 -10.35
N ASN A 87 -10.73 31.19 -11.00
CA ASN A 87 -10.74 32.38 -11.86
C ASN A 87 -11.36 33.63 -11.22
N ALA A 88 -11.70 33.60 -9.92
CA ALA A 88 -12.32 34.75 -9.25
C ALA A 88 -11.41 36.00 -9.36
N PRO A 89 -11.82 37.10 -10.03
CA PRO A 89 -10.95 38.23 -10.41
C PRO A 89 -10.26 38.95 -9.25
N GLN A 90 -10.80 38.79 -8.04
CA GLN A 90 -10.33 39.48 -6.83
C GLN A 90 -9.22 38.70 -6.11
N LEU A 91 -8.91 37.50 -6.60
CA LEU A 91 -7.89 36.63 -6.08
C LEU A 91 -6.94 36.37 -7.25
N HIS A 92 -5.69 36.83 -7.16
CA HIS A 92 -4.65 36.54 -8.15
C HIS A 92 -4.20 35.06 -8.07
N GLY A 93 -5.18 34.15 -8.15
CA GLY A 93 -5.12 32.71 -8.06
C GLY A 93 -6.23 32.09 -7.22
N CYS A 94 -6.41 30.75 -7.28
CA CYS A 94 -7.29 30.09 -6.31
C CYS A 94 -6.72 30.45 -4.93
N ALA A 95 -7.45 31.23 -4.13
CA ALA A 95 -6.87 31.77 -2.93
C ALA A 95 -6.43 30.64 -1.99
N ILE A 96 -5.18 30.74 -1.55
CA ILE A 96 -4.57 29.79 -0.63
C ILE A 96 -5.45 29.75 0.63
N GLY A 97 -5.98 28.57 0.95
CA GLY A 97 -6.74 28.33 2.18
C GLY A 97 -8.16 28.91 2.22
N THR A 98 -8.73 29.36 1.09
CA THR A 98 -10.16 29.70 1.08
C THR A 98 -11.00 28.47 0.80
N ALA A 99 -11.54 27.86 1.87
CA ALA A 99 -12.70 26.98 1.74
C ALA A 99 -13.85 27.80 1.16
N ARG A 100 -14.21 27.54 -0.10
CA ARG A 100 -15.35 28.18 -0.75
C ARG A 100 -16.47 27.16 -0.87
N GLN A 101 -17.46 27.30 0.00
CA GLN A 101 -18.75 26.64 -0.17
C GLN A 101 -19.45 27.28 -1.38
N LEU A 102 -19.21 26.75 -2.57
CA LEU A 102 -19.98 27.15 -3.75
C LEU A 102 -21.32 26.43 -3.73
N SER A 103 -22.33 27.20 -3.29
CA SER A 103 -23.76 27.10 -3.55
C SER A 103 -24.30 25.77 -4.09
N ARG A 104 -25.13 25.13 -3.23
CA ARG A 104 -26.21 24.16 -3.50
C ARG A 104 -26.50 23.94 -4.98
N TYR A 105 -25.87 22.94 -5.59
CA TYR A 105 -26.62 22.15 -6.55
C TYR A 105 -27.50 21.24 -5.73
N GLY A 106 -28.81 21.31 -5.94
CA GLY A 106 -29.75 20.42 -5.28
C GLY A 106 -29.54 19.01 -5.77
N ILE A 107 -28.57 18.32 -5.18
CA ILE A 107 -28.33 16.91 -5.42
C ILE A 107 -29.44 16.20 -4.68
N ASN A 108 -30.18 15.36 -5.39
CA ASN A 108 -31.13 14.47 -4.74
C ASN A 108 -30.30 13.51 -3.90
N GLY A 109 -30.30 13.74 -2.59
CA GLY A 109 -29.54 12.94 -1.64
C GLY A 109 -30.35 12.68 -0.39
N LEU A 110 -29.98 11.62 0.30
CA LEU A 110 -30.66 11.20 1.51
C LEU A 110 -30.04 11.90 2.69
N ASN A 111 -30.84 12.71 3.38
CA ASN A 111 -30.43 13.26 4.66
C ASN A 111 -30.32 12.14 5.73
N LYS A 112 -29.82 12.46 6.92
CA LYS A 112 -29.68 11.50 8.03
C LYS A 112 -30.99 10.80 8.45
N GLN A 113 -32.14 11.30 8.04
CA GLN A 113 -33.47 10.79 8.36
C GLN A 113 -34.08 9.93 7.23
N GLY A 114 -33.39 9.78 6.09
CA GLY A 114 -33.86 9.00 4.94
C GLY A 114 -34.83 9.75 4.02
N ASP A 115 -34.99 11.06 4.23
CA ASP A 115 -35.77 11.94 3.37
C ASP A 115 -34.89 12.54 2.27
N TRP A 116 -35.52 12.74 1.11
CA TRP A 116 -34.92 13.44 -0.03
C TRP A 116 -34.78 14.91 0.31
N ASN A 117 -33.55 15.33 0.58
CA ASN A 117 -33.24 16.76 0.67
C ASN A 117 -32.29 17.11 -0.46
N LEU A 118 -32.45 18.33 -0.99
CA LEU A 118 -31.45 18.95 -1.84
C LEU A 118 -30.17 19.09 -1.01
N GLY A 119 -29.22 18.18 -1.25
CA GLY A 119 -27.90 18.22 -0.66
C GLY A 119 -27.12 19.39 -1.18
N ALA A 120 -26.08 19.77 -0.44
CA ALA A 120 -25.00 20.58 -0.98
C ALA A 120 -23.73 19.74 -0.91
N LEU A 121 -22.96 19.75 -2.00
CA LEU A 121 -21.56 19.38 -1.93
C LEU A 121 -20.76 20.65 -1.67
N SER A 122 -19.87 20.60 -0.70
CA SER A 122 -18.96 21.70 -0.38
C SER A 122 -17.53 21.29 -0.69
N PHE A 123 -16.80 22.17 -1.38
CA PHE A 123 -15.41 21.99 -1.72
C PHE A 123 -14.53 22.89 -0.87
N ASP A 124 -13.46 22.30 -0.36
CA ASP A 124 -12.34 23.01 0.21
C ASP A 124 -11.16 22.83 -0.75
N VAL A 125 -10.78 23.93 -1.40
CA VAL A 125 -9.77 23.93 -2.45
C VAL A 125 -8.54 24.66 -1.92
N THR A 126 -7.47 23.89 -1.71
CA THR A 126 -6.17 24.43 -1.33
C THR A 126 -5.24 24.38 -2.53
N VAL A 127 -4.62 25.52 -2.87
CA VAL A 127 -3.55 25.57 -3.86
C VAL A 127 -2.25 25.93 -3.16
N LYS A 128 -1.23 25.09 -3.26
CA LYS A 128 0.11 25.35 -2.71
C LYS A 128 1.07 25.78 -3.80
N HIS A 129 1.92 26.76 -3.48
CA HIS A 129 3.06 27.25 -4.26
C HIS A 129 2.77 27.76 -5.68
N TYR A 130 1.53 28.15 -5.99
CA TYR A 130 1.18 28.56 -7.34
C TYR A 130 0.82 30.04 -7.49
N GLN A 131 1.44 30.70 -8.48
CA GLN A 131 1.01 32.01 -8.97
C GLN A 131 0.04 31.83 -10.14
N PHE A 132 -1.20 31.48 -9.82
CA PHE A 132 -2.25 31.28 -10.81
C PHE A 132 -2.43 32.58 -11.63
N GLY A 133 -2.50 32.45 -12.96
CA GLY A 133 -2.97 33.55 -13.82
C GLY A 133 -1.98 34.68 -14.14
N LYS A 134 -0.71 34.62 -13.71
CA LYS A 134 0.27 35.66 -14.10
C LYS A 134 0.67 35.60 -15.59
N ASN A 135 0.54 34.45 -16.23
CA ASN A 135 0.74 34.29 -17.67
C ASN A 135 -0.20 33.20 -18.26
N ASN A 136 -0.33 33.16 -19.58
CA ASN A 136 -1.23 32.22 -20.27
C ASN A 136 -0.89 30.75 -20.01
N LYS A 137 0.39 30.41 -19.84
CA LYS A 137 0.84 29.03 -19.56
C LYS A 137 0.39 28.54 -18.19
N ASN A 138 0.43 29.42 -17.18
CA ASN A 138 -0.08 29.11 -15.85
C ASN A 138 -1.59 28.84 -15.90
N ARG A 139 -2.33 29.60 -16.70
CA ARG A 139 -3.78 29.39 -16.84
C ARG A 139 -4.10 28.06 -17.54
N GLU A 140 -3.30 27.65 -18.51
CA GLU A 140 -3.46 26.35 -19.18
C GLU A 140 -3.18 25.20 -18.21
N MET A 141 -2.05 25.24 -17.49
CA MET A 141 -1.69 24.22 -16.50
C MET A 141 -2.76 24.06 -15.42
N ALA A 142 -3.28 25.18 -14.91
CA ALA A 142 -4.41 25.21 -13.99
C ALA A 142 -5.64 24.44 -14.50
N TYR A 143 -6.05 24.69 -15.74
CA TYR A 143 -7.20 24.00 -16.33
C TYR A 143 -6.95 22.51 -16.53
N LEU A 144 -5.71 22.11 -16.82
CA LEU A 144 -5.32 20.69 -16.87
C LEU A 144 -5.44 20.02 -15.51
N MET A 145 -4.99 20.66 -14.43
CA MET A 145 -5.12 20.15 -13.06
C MET A 145 -6.60 20.04 -12.65
N ILE A 146 -7.41 21.05 -12.96
CA ILE A 146 -8.87 21.05 -12.71
C ILE A 146 -9.55 19.92 -13.49
N GLY A 147 -9.24 19.76 -14.77
CA GLY A 147 -9.75 18.66 -15.60
C GLY A 147 -9.36 17.29 -15.06
N THR A 148 -8.15 17.17 -14.51
CA THR A 148 -7.68 15.93 -13.87
C THR A 148 -8.50 15.59 -12.64
N VAL A 149 -8.76 16.55 -11.75
CA VAL A 149 -9.64 16.35 -10.58
C VAL A 149 -11.07 15.98 -11.03
N ALA A 150 -11.64 16.74 -11.96
CA ALA A 150 -12.98 16.48 -12.48
C ALA A 150 -13.10 15.07 -13.08
N LYS A 151 -12.08 14.61 -13.79
CA LYS A 151 -12.07 13.28 -14.37
C LYS A 151 -11.95 12.18 -13.32
N VAL A 152 -11.11 12.36 -12.31
CA VAL A 152 -11.02 11.40 -11.18
C VAL A 152 -12.40 11.19 -10.56
N LEU A 153 -13.13 12.28 -10.28
CA LEU A 153 -14.47 12.21 -9.68
C LEU A 153 -15.52 11.65 -10.64
N GLU A 154 -15.43 11.95 -11.94
CA GLU A 154 -16.26 11.31 -12.97
C GLU A 154 -16.06 9.79 -12.99
N GLU A 155 -14.81 9.33 -13.10
CA GLU A 155 -14.50 7.89 -13.13
C GLU A 155 -14.92 7.18 -11.84
N ALA A 156 -14.79 7.85 -10.70
CA ALA A 156 -15.32 7.38 -9.44
C ALA A 156 -16.85 7.18 -9.49
N SER A 157 -17.59 8.12 -10.06
CA SER A 157 -19.06 8.06 -10.18
C SER A 157 -19.56 7.07 -11.25
N ASN A 158 -18.75 6.77 -12.27
CA ASN A 158 -19.08 5.81 -13.31
C ASN A 158 -18.87 4.36 -12.87
N ASN A 159 -18.04 4.15 -11.86
CA ASN A 159 -17.74 2.82 -11.35
C ASN A 159 -18.93 2.26 -10.54
N ASP A 160 -19.54 1.19 -11.04
CA ASP A 160 -20.65 0.50 -10.37
C ASP A 160 -20.34 0.07 -8.94
N LYS A 161 -19.07 -0.28 -8.64
CA LYS A 161 -18.65 -0.67 -7.29
C LYS A 161 -18.60 0.48 -6.30
N ASN A 162 -18.63 1.71 -6.78
CA ASN A 162 -18.70 2.91 -5.94
C ASN A 162 -20.15 3.39 -5.76
N CYS A 163 -21.11 2.75 -6.42
CA CYS A 163 -22.51 3.16 -6.42
C CYS A 163 -23.41 2.12 -5.76
N TYR A 164 -24.58 2.57 -5.32
CA TYR A 164 -25.63 1.73 -4.77
C TYR A 164 -27.00 2.28 -5.17
N TYR A 165 -28.02 1.43 -5.07
CA TYR A 165 -29.40 1.83 -5.37
C TYR A 165 -30.17 2.09 -4.08
N TYR A 166 -30.92 3.19 -4.03
CA TYR A 166 -31.89 3.49 -2.98
C TYR A 166 -33.15 4.07 -3.60
N ARG A 167 -34.31 3.44 -3.37
CA ARG A 167 -35.60 3.81 -3.97
C ARG A 167 -35.48 4.08 -5.48
N ASP A 168 -34.89 3.13 -6.19
CA ASP A 168 -34.62 3.15 -7.65
C ASP A 168 -33.65 4.23 -8.15
N GLN A 169 -33.08 5.04 -7.27
CA GLN A 169 -32.04 5.99 -7.63
C GLN A 169 -30.65 5.41 -7.37
N ARG A 170 -29.76 5.58 -8.35
CA ARG A 170 -28.36 5.20 -8.23
C ARG A 170 -27.59 6.35 -7.58
N LEU A 171 -27.09 6.11 -6.38
CA LEU A 171 -26.28 7.04 -5.61
C LEU A 171 -24.83 6.58 -5.63
N CYS A 172 -23.87 7.49 -5.75
CA CYS A 172 -22.46 7.15 -5.90
C CYS A 172 -21.59 7.80 -4.81
N ASN A 173 -20.52 7.09 -4.47
CA ASN A 173 -19.45 7.58 -3.60
C ASN A 173 -18.22 7.93 -4.45
N VAL A 174 -17.54 9.00 -4.08
CA VAL A 174 -16.26 9.42 -4.66
C VAL A 174 -15.22 9.61 -3.54
N ALA A 175 -13.97 9.86 -3.92
CA ALA A 175 -12.93 10.21 -2.96
C ALA A 175 -13.29 11.50 -2.21
N ASN A 176 -13.06 11.53 -0.90
CA ASN A 176 -13.16 12.74 -0.08
C ASN A 176 -12.13 13.81 -0.49
N ARG A 177 -11.02 13.40 -1.13
CA ARG A 177 -9.98 14.32 -1.56
C ARG A 177 -9.26 13.81 -2.80
N VAL A 178 -8.91 14.75 -3.67
CA VAL A 178 -8.06 14.51 -4.83
C VAL A 178 -6.99 15.60 -4.87
N THR A 179 -5.74 15.18 -4.92
CA THR A 179 -4.59 16.09 -5.00
C THR A 179 -3.86 15.85 -6.31
N VAL A 180 -3.58 16.91 -7.05
CA VAL A 180 -2.76 16.91 -8.27
C VAL A 180 -1.52 17.74 -8.00
N HIS A 181 -0.35 17.11 -8.08
CA HIS A 181 0.96 17.75 -7.91
C HIS A 181 1.72 17.73 -9.23
N VAL A 182 2.26 18.88 -9.63
CA VAL A 182 3.06 19.05 -10.84
C VAL A 182 4.46 19.58 -10.47
N PRO A 183 5.54 18.85 -10.80
CA PRO A 183 6.89 19.18 -10.32
C PRO A 183 7.62 20.24 -11.16
N ASP A 184 8.51 20.96 -10.46
CA ASP A 184 9.50 21.99 -10.84
C ASP A 184 9.05 23.18 -11.70
N GLY A 185 9.61 24.35 -11.39
CA GLY A 185 9.29 25.64 -12.03
C GLY A 185 7.89 26.18 -11.71
N TYR A 186 6.96 25.29 -11.37
CA TYR A 186 5.58 25.61 -11.03
C TYR A 186 5.21 25.17 -9.60
N GLY A 187 5.84 24.11 -9.07
CA GLY A 187 5.68 23.63 -7.68
C GLY A 187 4.22 23.40 -7.27
N SER A 188 3.32 23.26 -8.23
CA SER A 188 1.90 23.49 -8.00
C SER A 188 1.27 22.24 -7.42
N THR A 189 0.59 22.42 -6.31
CA THR A 189 -0.33 21.41 -5.81
C THR A 189 -1.74 22.00 -5.85
N LEU A 190 -2.64 21.34 -6.59
CA LEU A 190 -4.08 21.57 -6.51
C LEU A 190 -4.65 20.47 -5.63
N ASP A 191 -5.17 20.86 -4.49
CA ASP A 191 -5.70 19.95 -3.49
C ASP A 191 -7.18 20.25 -3.28
N VAL A 192 -8.03 19.30 -3.65
CA VAL A 192 -9.49 19.45 -3.62
C VAL A 192 -10.07 18.46 -2.63
N SER A 193 -10.50 18.96 -1.49
CA SER A 193 -11.25 18.22 -0.47
C SER A 193 -12.75 18.45 -0.63
N ILE A 194 -13.55 17.42 -0.44
CA ILE A 194 -15.01 17.44 -0.41
C ILE A 194 -15.42 17.29 1.06
N LYS A 195 -15.98 18.36 1.66
CA LYS A 195 -16.18 18.46 3.11
C LYS A 195 -17.60 18.07 3.55
N GLU A 196 -18.60 18.46 2.78
CA GLU A 196 -20.00 18.17 3.08
C GLU A 196 -20.49 17.09 2.13
N SER A 197 -20.79 15.92 2.68
CA SER A 197 -21.48 14.86 1.96
C SER A 197 -22.45 14.15 2.89
N PHE A 198 -23.42 13.46 2.30
CA PHE A 198 -24.30 12.59 3.05
C PHE A 198 -23.51 11.37 3.54
N HIS A 199 -23.40 11.14 4.86
CA HIS A 199 -22.81 9.90 5.38
C HIS A 199 -23.65 8.64 5.14
N MET A 200 -24.66 8.72 4.26
CA MET A 200 -25.48 7.59 3.89
C MET A 200 -24.83 6.80 2.75
N GLY A 201 -25.01 5.48 2.78
CA GLY A 201 -24.47 4.55 1.80
C GLY A 201 -23.66 3.43 2.46
N THR A 202 -23.96 2.19 2.10
CA THR A 202 -23.29 0.99 2.62
C THR A 202 -22.05 0.61 1.81
N VAL A 203 -21.93 1.15 0.59
CA VAL A 203 -20.88 0.75 -0.37
C VAL A 203 -19.59 1.53 -0.15
N LYS A 204 -18.47 0.81 -0.02
CA LYS A 204 -17.14 1.41 0.15
C LYS A 204 -16.70 2.12 -1.14
N PHE A 205 -15.85 3.14 -1.02
CA PHE A 205 -15.18 3.71 -2.19
C PHE A 205 -14.00 2.81 -2.60
N ASN A 206 -14.00 2.35 -3.84
CA ASN A 206 -12.97 1.52 -4.43
C ASN A 206 -12.07 2.37 -5.34
N CYS A 207 -11.01 2.92 -4.75
CA CYS A 207 -10.05 3.76 -5.46
C CYS A 207 -9.29 3.01 -6.57
N LEU A 208 -8.99 1.72 -6.39
CA LEU A 208 -8.17 0.95 -7.34
C LEU A 208 -8.82 0.85 -8.72
N ASP A 209 -10.14 0.74 -8.75
CA ASP A 209 -10.90 0.69 -9.99
C ASP A 209 -11.07 2.07 -10.66
N VAL A 210 -10.85 3.16 -9.92
CA VAL A 210 -10.76 4.53 -10.45
C VAL A 210 -9.37 4.81 -11.02
N ARG A 211 -8.32 4.25 -10.40
CA ARG A 211 -6.92 4.46 -10.78
C ARG A 211 -6.63 4.15 -12.25
N LYS A 212 -7.12 3.02 -12.76
CA LYS A 212 -6.87 2.59 -14.15
C LYS A 212 -7.46 3.57 -15.19
N PRO A 213 -8.75 3.92 -15.16
CA PRO A 213 -9.30 4.88 -16.10
C PRO A 213 -8.71 6.29 -15.94
N THR A 214 -8.37 6.72 -14.70
CA THR A 214 -7.62 7.98 -14.49
C THR A 214 -6.25 7.94 -15.17
N ASN A 215 -5.50 6.84 -15.06
CA ASN A 215 -4.23 6.68 -15.77
C ASN A 215 -4.40 6.75 -17.29
N THR A 216 -5.45 6.11 -17.84
CA THR A 216 -5.77 6.20 -19.27
C THR A 216 -6.05 7.64 -19.69
N TYR A 217 -6.78 8.40 -18.88
CA TYR A 217 -7.03 9.81 -19.17
C TYR A 217 -5.77 10.68 -19.06
N LEU A 218 -4.92 10.44 -18.08
CA LEU A 218 -3.65 11.17 -17.97
C LEU A 218 -2.76 10.95 -19.19
N ASN A 219 -2.71 9.73 -19.75
CA ASN A 219 -2.03 9.46 -21.02
C ASN A 219 -2.49 10.40 -22.14
N THR A 220 -3.80 10.70 -22.23
CA THR A 220 -4.33 11.58 -23.29
C THR A 220 -4.09 13.06 -23.00
N LEU A 221 -3.98 13.44 -21.71
CA LEU A 221 -3.63 14.79 -21.30
C LEU A 221 -2.14 15.10 -21.32
N MET A 222 -1.26 14.10 -21.28
CA MET A 222 0.18 14.32 -21.19
C MET A 222 0.74 15.27 -22.25
N PRO A 223 0.37 15.17 -23.55
CA PRO A 223 0.83 16.13 -24.54
C PRO A 223 0.48 17.59 -24.20
N GLN A 224 -0.64 17.82 -23.52
CA GLN A 224 -1.09 19.15 -23.09
C GLN A 224 -0.31 19.62 -21.87
N TYR A 225 -0.11 18.74 -20.87
CA TYR A 225 0.75 19.03 -19.71
C TYR A 225 2.17 19.39 -20.14
N GLN A 226 2.73 18.62 -21.06
CA GLN A 226 4.09 18.83 -21.59
C GLN A 226 4.20 20.13 -22.38
N ARG A 227 3.19 20.46 -23.18
CA ARG A 227 3.11 21.75 -23.90
C ARG A 227 3.02 22.93 -22.94
N ALA A 228 2.15 22.85 -21.94
CA ALA A 228 1.94 23.91 -20.96
C ALA A 228 3.21 24.17 -20.14
N ALA A 229 3.93 23.11 -19.76
CA ALA A 229 5.18 23.23 -18.99
C ALA A 229 6.42 23.50 -19.85
N GLY A 230 6.40 23.15 -21.15
CA GLY A 230 7.57 23.19 -22.01
C GLY A 230 8.61 22.10 -21.74
N LYS A 231 8.23 21.02 -21.05
CA LYS A 231 9.11 19.87 -20.73
C LYS A 231 8.31 18.57 -20.70
N THR A 232 9.01 17.44 -20.76
CA THR A 232 8.40 16.12 -20.62
C THR A 232 8.14 15.78 -19.15
N PHE A 233 7.07 15.02 -18.91
CA PHE A 233 6.73 14.50 -17.59
C PHE A 233 6.46 13.00 -17.66
N ASN A 234 6.79 12.31 -16.58
CA ASN A 234 6.14 11.07 -16.19
C ASN A 234 4.88 11.40 -15.38
N TRP A 235 4.01 10.43 -15.15
CA TRP A 235 2.88 10.61 -14.24
C TRP A 235 2.59 9.32 -13.47
N ASN A 236 1.97 9.47 -12.31
CA ASN A 236 1.47 8.34 -11.54
C ASN A 236 0.20 8.71 -10.77
N VAL A 237 -0.68 7.73 -10.56
CA VAL A 237 -1.93 7.85 -9.81
C VAL A 237 -1.88 6.92 -8.61
N TYR A 238 -2.05 7.47 -7.41
CA TYR A 238 -1.98 6.75 -6.14
C TYR A 238 -3.32 6.70 -5.43
N CYS A 239 -3.53 5.61 -4.69
CA CYS A 239 -4.65 5.43 -3.76
C CYS A 239 -4.06 5.32 -2.34
N GLY A 240 -4.55 6.11 -1.38
CA GLY A 240 -4.03 6.04 -0.01
C GLY A 240 -4.84 6.88 1.00
N LEU A 241 -4.57 6.69 2.29
CA LEU A 241 -5.09 7.55 3.36
C LEU A 241 -4.33 8.88 3.37
N HIS A 242 -5.00 9.97 3.78
CA HIS A 242 -4.29 11.23 4.02
C HIS A 242 -3.27 11.01 5.12
N THR A 243 -1.99 11.13 4.78
CA THR A 243 -0.98 11.43 5.77
C THR A 243 -0.55 12.85 5.47
N ASP A 244 -0.59 13.75 6.46
CA ASP A 244 -0.10 15.15 6.33
C ASP A 244 1.37 15.22 5.83
N THR A 245 2.03 14.07 5.79
CA THR A 245 3.33 13.76 5.20
C THR A 245 3.27 13.30 3.75
N ALA A 246 2.31 13.71 2.91
CA ALA A 246 2.30 13.37 1.47
C ALA A 246 3.64 13.68 0.78
N SER A 247 4.42 14.68 1.23
CA SER A 247 5.81 14.86 0.81
C SER A 247 6.73 13.69 1.24
N ALA A 248 6.68 13.25 2.50
CA ALA A 248 7.54 12.18 3.02
C ALA A 248 7.13 10.76 2.56
N ALA A 249 5.84 10.50 2.33
CA ALA A 249 5.35 9.19 1.86
C ALA A 249 5.61 8.97 0.36
N ILE A 250 5.71 10.06 -0.42
CA ILE A 250 5.97 9.99 -1.86
C ILE A 250 7.49 10.05 -2.13
N GLU A 251 8.30 10.69 -1.27
CA GLU A 251 9.79 10.65 -1.33
C GLU A 251 10.36 9.25 -1.05
N GLY A 252 9.68 8.44 -0.23
CA GLY A 252 10.09 7.05 0.03
C GLY A 252 9.69 6.03 -1.04
N ARG A 253 8.79 6.36 -1.98
CA ARG A 253 8.10 5.37 -2.83
C ARG A 253 8.24 5.54 -4.36
N THR A 254 8.84 6.63 -4.86
CA THR A 254 9.06 6.88 -6.31
C THR A 254 10.25 6.12 -6.93
N ALA A 255 10.84 5.15 -6.23
CA ALA A 255 11.97 4.36 -6.74
C ALA A 255 11.58 3.15 -7.61
N MET A 256 10.34 2.62 -7.52
CA MET A 256 10.09 1.22 -7.93
C MET A 256 9.20 0.99 -9.16
N ASP A 257 8.52 2.01 -9.71
CA ASP A 257 7.60 1.82 -10.86
C ASP A 257 8.06 2.55 -12.13
N ILE A 258 9.18 2.11 -12.73
CA ILE A 258 9.49 2.39 -14.15
C ILE A 258 10.02 1.11 -14.84
N ALA A 259 9.27 0.70 -15.87
CA ALA A 259 9.57 -0.28 -16.93
C ALA A 259 9.65 -1.77 -16.57
N VAL A 260 8.57 -2.51 -16.85
CA VAL A 260 8.65 -3.94 -17.21
C VAL A 260 7.76 -4.22 -18.43
N ARG A 261 8.37 -4.11 -19.62
CA ARG A 261 7.95 -4.90 -20.80
C ARG A 261 8.58 -6.29 -20.68
N SER A 262 7.82 -7.30 -21.08
CA SER A 262 8.09 -8.71 -20.86
C SER A 262 9.27 -9.24 -21.68
N THR A 263 10.17 -9.98 -21.03
CA THR A 263 10.81 -11.20 -21.58
C THR A 263 11.29 -12.06 -20.42
N ASP A 264 10.92 -13.35 -20.45
CA ASP A 264 11.39 -14.36 -19.50
C ASP A 264 12.87 -14.69 -19.79
N ILE A 265 13.76 -14.37 -18.86
CA ILE A 265 15.15 -14.83 -18.86
C ILE A 265 15.53 -15.23 -17.43
N SER A 266 15.88 -16.50 -17.27
CA SER A 266 16.43 -17.09 -16.04
C SER A 266 17.92 -16.80 -15.95
N LEU A 267 18.38 -16.10 -14.89
CA LEU A 267 19.82 -15.91 -14.61
C LEU A 267 20.14 -15.74 -13.12
N ASP A 268 21.41 -16.05 -12.84
CA ASP A 268 22.07 -16.57 -11.63
C ASP A 268 22.03 -15.75 -10.33
N SER A 269 22.50 -16.36 -9.25
CA SER A 269 22.10 -16.16 -7.85
C SER A 269 23.00 -15.29 -6.96
N SER A 270 23.95 -14.53 -7.50
CA SER A 270 25.00 -13.91 -6.69
C SER A 270 24.78 -12.45 -6.24
N ASP A 271 23.92 -11.63 -6.88
CA ASP A 271 24.02 -10.16 -6.70
C ASP A 271 22.76 -9.44 -6.16
N ALA A 272 21.78 -10.15 -5.60
CA ALA A 272 20.49 -9.54 -5.24
C ALA A 272 20.32 -9.16 -3.74
N ALA A 273 21.38 -9.31 -2.94
CA ALA A 273 21.29 -9.16 -1.49
C ALA A 273 22.16 -8.03 -0.96
N VAL A 274 22.18 -6.93 -1.70
CA VAL A 274 22.80 -5.69 -1.28
C VAL A 274 21.81 -5.01 -0.32
N ASP A 275 22.28 -4.55 0.83
CA ASP A 275 21.57 -3.61 1.72
C ASP A 275 20.64 -4.14 2.81
N GLY A 276 21.12 -5.10 3.63
CA GLY A 276 20.68 -5.25 5.04
C GLY A 276 19.18 -5.41 5.30
N THR A 277 18.36 -5.73 4.31
CA THR A 277 16.89 -5.70 4.43
C THR A 277 16.31 -7.08 4.15
N LEU A 278 15.56 -7.63 5.10
CA LEU A 278 14.71 -8.80 4.91
C LEU A 278 13.51 -8.40 4.05
N SER A 279 13.43 -8.92 2.83
CA SER A 279 12.35 -8.60 1.89
C SER A 279 11.33 -9.72 1.83
N VAL A 280 10.05 -9.40 2.02
CA VAL A 280 8.92 -10.33 1.89
C VAL A 280 7.95 -9.82 0.82
N ALA A 281 7.89 -10.53 -0.30
CA ALA A 281 6.96 -10.27 -1.39
C ALA A 281 5.71 -11.13 -1.25
N ILE A 282 4.54 -10.50 -1.35
CA ILE A 282 3.24 -11.14 -1.28
C ILE A 282 2.55 -11.05 -2.64
N GLY A 283 2.09 -12.19 -3.15
CA GLY A 283 1.38 -12.27 -4.41
C GLY A 283 0.05 -11.53 -4.42
N THR A 284 -0.36 -11.08 -5.60
CA THR A 284 -1.60 -10.31 -5.79
C THR A 284 -2.73 -11.14 -6.40
N ILE A 285 -2.48 -12.38 -6.80
CA ILE A 285 -3.50 -13.26 -7.37
C ILE A 285 -4.08 -14.10 -6.24
N GLN A 286 -5.40 -14.12 -6.12
CA GLN A 286 -6.10 -14.88 -5.09
C GLN A 286 -6.09 -16.39 -5.36
N GLN A 287 -5.92 -17.16 -4.29
CA GLN A 287 -6.03 -18.62 -4.26
C GLN A 287 -6.90 -19.04 -3.09
N GLN A 288 -7.80 -19.99 -3.29
CA GLN A 288 -8.68 -20.47 -2.24
C GLN A 288 -8.00 -21.55 -1.41
N THR A 289 -8.12 -21.43 -0.07
CA THR A 289 -7.59 -22.41 0.90
C THR A 289 -8.65 -23.36 1.45
N GLY A 290 -9.87 -23.27 0.92
CA GLY A 290 -11.00 -24.05 1.43
C GLY A 290 -11.43 -23.54 2.80
N THR A 291 -11.72 -24.45 3.72
CA THR A 291 -12.09 -24.16 5.11
C THR A 291 -10.90 -23.91 6.02
N LEU A 292 -9.66 -23.99 5.53
CA LEU A 292 -8.47 -23.70 6.34
C LEU A 292 -8.39 -22.20 6.59
N ARG A 293 -8.29 -21.81 7.86
CA ARG A 293 -8.24 -20.41 8.29
C ARG A 293 -7.41 -20.27 9.57
N GLY A 294 -6.71 -19.14 9.72
CA GLY A 294 -5.95 -18.83 10.92
C GLY A 294 -4.89 -19.90 11.21
N SER A 295 -4.83 -20.34 12.46
CA SER A 295 -3.87 -21.33 12.95
C SER A 295 -3.97 -22.69 12.24
N ASP A 296 -5.15 -23.08 11.75
CA ASP A 296 -5.32 -24.33 11.01
C ASP A 296 -4.61 -24.26 9.66
N LEU A 297 -4.72 -23.11 8.97
CA LEU A 297 -3.97 -22.87 7.74
C LEU A 297 -2.47 -22.82 8.04
N TYR A 298 -2.06 -22.06 9.06
CA TYR A 298 -0.65 -21.98 9.48
C TYR A 298 -0.04 -23.38 9.66
N GLY A 299 -0.68 -24.22 10.49
CA GLY A 299 -0.16 -25.55 10.83
C GLY A 299 -0.04 -26.46 9.61
N VAL A 300 -1.03 -26.43 8.71
CA VAL A 300 -1.01 -27.21 7.47
C VAL A 300 0.09 -26.72 6.51
N ILE A 301 0.22 -25.41 6.29
CA ILE A 301 1.27 -24.86 5.44
C ILE A 301 2.66 -25.19 6.02
N TYR A 302 2.87 -24.89 7.30
CA TYR A 302 4.15 -25.10 7.98
C TYR A 302 4.59 -26.55 7.87
N LYS A 303 3.71 -27.50 8.22
CA LYS A 303 4.01 -28.93 8.14
C LYS A 303 4.28 -29.37 6.70
N THR A 304 3.48 -28.92 5.75
CA THR A 304 3.67 -29.28 4.33
C THR A 304 5.02 -28.79 3.80
N LEU A 305 5.43 -27.57 4.15
CA LEU A 305 6.74 -27.05 3.78
C LEU A 305 7.88 -27.75 4.55
N GLU A 306 7.66 -28.15 5.80
CA GLU A 306 8.62 -28.93 6.57
C GLU A 306 8.88 -30.30 5.91
N ASP A 307 7.83 -30.95 5.42
CA ASP A 307 7.85 -32.23 4.72
C ASP A 307 8.50 -32.12 3.33
N LEU A 308 8.15 -31.08 2.55
CA LEU A 308 8.75 -30.82 1.23
C LEU A 308 10.23 -30.49 1.30
N CYS A 309 10.63 -29.78 2.35
CA CYS A 309 11.99 -29.28 2.51
C CYS A 309 12.60 -29.82 3.80
N PRO A 310 12.88 -31.12 4.00
CA PRO A 310 13.26 -31.70 5.30
C PRO A 310 14.62 -31.22 5.82
N ARG A 311 14.83 -31.28 7.15
CA ARG A 311 16.12 -30.89 7.78
C ARG A 311 17.30 -31.79 7.41
N TYR A 312 17.02 -33.05 7.12
CA TYR A 312 18.01 -34.14 7.20
C TYR A 312 18.82 -34.37 5.93
N ASN A 313 18.61 -33.57 4.88
CA ASN A 313 19.51 -33.58 3.74
C ASN A 313 20.68 -32.63 4.01
N SER A 314 21.58 -33.01 4.93
CA SER A 314 22.72 -32.18 5.35
C SER A 314 23.69 -31.82 4.21
N ALA A 315 23.55 -32.45 3.04
CA ALA A 315 24.31 -32.13 1.83
C ALA A 315 23.61 -31.08 0.93
N ILE A 316 22.30 -30.83 1.12
CA ILE A 316 21.50 -30.01 0.22
C ILE A 316 20.80 -28.92 1.05
N PHE A 317 21.38 -27.72 1.04
CA PHE A 317 20.85 -26.52 1.71
C PHE A 317 19.78 -25.80 0.90
N GLU A 318 19.10 -26.58 0.05
CA GLU A 318 18.13 -26.09 -0.91
C GLU A 318 16.96 -27.06 -1.08
N CYS A 319 15.84 -26.52 -1.56
CA CYS A 319 14.62 -27.24 -1.87
C CYS A 319 14.01 -26.57 -3.09
N LEU A 320 14.14 -27.25 -4.23
CA LEU A 320 13.83 -26.68 -5.54
C LEU A 320 12.72 -27.51 -6.19
N HIS A 321 11.69 -26.82 -6.65
CA HIS A 321 10.59 -27.38 -7.45
C HIS A 321 9.79 -28.52 -6.79
N GLU A 322 9.87 -28.63 -5.48
CA GLU A 322 9.08 -29.57 -4.71
C GLU A 322 7.62 -29.12 -4.63
N SER A 323 6.69 -30.08 -4.67
CA SER A 323 5.26 -29.74 -4.56
C SER A 323 4.45 -30.79 -3.81
N ALA A 324 3.49 -30.32 -3.02
CA ALA A 324 2.51 -31.14 -2.34
C ALA A 324 1.11 -30.69 -2.72
N LYS A 325 0.19 -31.65 -2.80
CA LYS A 325 -1.24 -31.40 -2.94
C LYS A 325 -1.93 -31.69 -1.63
N ILE A 326 -2.68 -30.72 -1.15
CA ILE A 326 -3.51 -30.84 0.05
C ILE A 326 -4.96 -30.88 -0.40
N THR A 327 -5.69 -31.86 0.13
CA THR A 327 -7.13 -31.95 -0.07
C THR A 327 -7.82 -31.16 1.03
N VAL A 328 -8.56 -30.13 0.66
CA VAL A 328 -9.32 -29.29 1.60
C VAL A 328 -10.80 -29.30 1.22
N TYR A 329 -11.68 -29.05 2.19
CA TYR A 329 -13.09 -28.82 1.87
C TYR A 329 -13.27 -27.40 1.35
N GLY A 330 -13.89 -27.22 0.19
CA GLY A 330 -13.94 -25.95 -0.53
C GLY A 330 -15.22 -25.75 -1.34
N ILE A 331 -15.28 -24.64 -2.07
CA ILE A 331 -16.39 -24.34 -2.97
C ILE A 331 -16.03 -24.89 -4.36
N LYS A 332 -16.76 -25.91 -4.84
CA LYS A 332 -16.60 -26.45 -6.20
C LYS A 332 -17.37 -25.65 -7.23
N SER A 333 -18.48 -25.03 -6.87
CA SER A 333 -19.24 -24.12 -7.73
C SER A 333 -20.10 -23.21 -6.87
N SER A 334 -20.72 -22.19 -7.47
CA SER A 334 -21.62 -21.26 -6.76
C SER A 334 -22.72 -21.92 -5.90
N LYS A 335 -23.01 -23.21 -6.12
CA LYS A 335 -24.01 -23.98 -5.39
C LYS A 335 -23.51 -25.32 -4.82
N LYS A 336 -22.26 -25.72 -5.05
CA LYS A 336 -21.74 -27.03 -4.59
C LYS A 336 -20.46 -26.87 -3.79
N MET A 337 -20.47 -27.40 -2.57
CA MET A 337 -19.29 -27.58 -1.73
C MET A 337 -18.72 -28.99 -1.92
N GLY A 338 -17.43 -29.16 -1.70
CA GLY A 338 -16.77 -30.46 -1.78
C GLY A 338 -15.26 -30.34 -1.69
N HIS A 339 -14.55 -31.46 -1.81
CA HIS A 339 -13.09 -31.45 -1.77
C HIS A 339 -12.48 -30.74 -2.98
N ILE A 340 -11.60 -29.77 -2.74
CA ILE A 340 -10.74 -29.11 -3.73
C ILE A 340 -9.28 -29.41 -3.40
N TYR A 341 -8.41 -29.25 -4.38
CA TYR A 341 -6.97 -29.37 -4.18
C TYR A 341 -6.31 -28.00 -4.08
N VAL A 342 -5.49 -27.83 -3.04
CA VAL A 342 -4.54 -26.73 -2.91
C VAL A 342 -3.16 -27.31 -3.13
N THR A 343 -2.47 -26.85 -4.17
CA THR A 343 -1.11 -27.25 -4.48
C THR A 343 -0.16 -26.20 -3.91
N ILE A 344 0.78 -26.65 -3.09
CA ILE A 344 1.89 -25.85 -2.57
C ILE A 344 3.12 -26.26 -3.36
N THR A 345 3.80 -25.31 -3.98
CA THR A 345 5.04 -25.54 -4.72
C THR A 345 6.14 -24.65 -4.17
N VAL A 346 7.24 -25.25 -3.72
CA VAL A 346 8.47 -24.52 -3.40
C VAL A 346 9.20 -24.31 -4.71
N LYS A 347 9.11 -23.10 -5.27
CA LYS A 347 9.80 -22.78 -6.52
C LYS A 347 11.30 -22.72 -6.32
N GLU A 348 11.70 -22.08 -5.24
CA GLU A 348 13.08 -21.97 -4.82
C GLU A 348 13.11 -21.93 -3.29
N GLY A 349 14.08 -22.58 -2.68
CA GLY A 349 14.30 -22.59 -1.25
C GLY A 349 15.79 -22.77 -1.03
N ARG A 350 16.44 -21.81 -0.40
CA ARG A 350 17.86 -21.79 -0.06
C ARG A 350 17.98 -21.10 1.29
N TRP A 351 18.65 -21.69 2.26
CA TRP A 351 18.73 -21.13 3.62
C TRP A 351 20.10 -21.33 4.27
N GLY A 352 21.10 -21.66 3.44
CA GLY A 352 22.46 -21.95 3.92
C GLY A 352 22.48 -23.12 4.90
N ARG A 353 23.50 -23.15 5.76
CA ARG A 353 23.74 -24.27 6.69
C ARG A 353 22.84 -24.25 7.94
N SER A 354 21.98 -23.25 8.10
CA SER A 354 21.15 -23.11 9.29
C SER A 354 19.79 -23.80 9.13
N GLY A 355 19.54 -24.79 9.98
CA GLY A 355 18.22 -25.39 10.14
C GLY A 355 17.21 -24.42 10.77
N ASP A 356 17.68 -23.39 11.47
CA ASP A 356 16.81 -22.38 12.10
C ASP A 356 16.38 -21.32 11.07
N MET A 357 17.27 -20.88 10.16
CA MET A 357 16.90 -20.04 9.00
C MET A 357 15.79 -20.68 8.18
N ARG A 358 15.91 -21.99 7.89
CA ARG A 358 14.89 -22.78 7.22
C ARG A 358 13.53 -22.66 7.93
N ARG A 359 13.49 -22.87 9.25
CA ARG A 359 12.25 -22.78 10.03
C ARG A 359 11.69 -21.37 10.05
N LEU A 360 12.54 -20.35 10.17
CA LEU A 360 12.13 -18.95 10.14
C LEU A 360 11.47 -18.59 8.81
N MET A 361 12.06 -19.04 7.70
CA MET A 361 11.49 -18.80 6.37
C MET A 361 10.17 -19.57 6.16
N ILE A 362 10.09 -20.84 6.59
CA ILE A 362 8.84 -21.61 6.53
C ILE A 362 7.76 -20.96 7.41
N GLY A 363 8.10 -20.57 8.64
CA GLY A 363 7.21 -19.89 9.57
C GLY A 363 6.71 -18.56 9.04
N THR A 364 7.59 -17.78 8.40
CA THR A 364 7.22 -16.51 7.76
C THR A 364 6.25 -16.74 6.61
N VAL A 365 6.46 -17.75 5.74
CA VAL A 365 5.48 -18.08 4.68
C VAL A 365 4.14 -18.49 5.29
N ALA A 366 4.15 -19.39 6.27
CA ALA A 366 2.93 -19.89 6.91
C ALA A 366 2.16 -18.76 7.60
N GLY A 367 2.86 -17.87 8.30
CA GLY A 367 2.27 -16.74 9.00
C GLY A 367 1.70 -15.67 8.06
N VAL A 368 2.36 -15.37 6.93
CA VAL A 368 1.79 -14.48 5.91
C VAL A 368 0.46 -15.03 5.36
N LEU A 369 0.38 -16.35 5.11
CA LEU A 369 -0.85 -16.99 4.64
C LEU A 369 -1.93 -17.05 5.73
N GLU A 370 -1.55 -17.26 6.99
CA GLU A 370 -2.43 -17.16 8.15
C GLU A 370 -3.07 -15.77 8.23
N GLU A 371 -2.27 -14.70 8.25
CA GLU A 371 -2.76 -13.31 8.29
C GLU A 371 -3.68 -13.00 7.10
N ALA A 372 -3.34 -13.49 5.91
CA ALA A 372 -4.19 -13.34 4.73
C ALA A 372 -5.58 -13.98 4.92
N SER A 373 -5.64 -15.16 5.54
CA SER A 373 -6.89 -15.88 5.82
C SER A 373 -7.70 -15.30 6.99
N MET A 374 -7.08 -14.45 7.82
CA MET A 374 -7.77 -13.80 8.93
C MET A 374 -8.53 -12.55 8.50
N GLN A 375 -8.14 -11.95 7.36
CA GLN A 375 -8.82 -10.80 6.78
C GLN A 375 -10.26 -11.13 6.40
N GLN A 376 -11.22 -10.46 7.04
CA GLN A 376 -12.64 -10.69 6.76
C GLN A 376 -13.01 -10.41 5.29
N SER A 377 -12.34 -9.44 4.64
CA SER A 377 -12.51 -9.14 3.22
C SER A 377 -12.03 -10.26 2.29
N SER A 378 -11.11 -11.10 2.77
CA SER A 378 -10.58 -12.25 2.04
C SER A 378 -11.43 -13.51 2.19
N CYS A 379 -12.48 -13.47 3.03
CA CYS A 379 -13.27 -14.64 3.37
C CYS A 379 -14.75 -14.47 3.07
N GLU A 380 -15.40 -15.57 2.68
CA GLU A 380 -16.85 -15.64 2.49
C GLU A 380 -17.42 -16.77 3.36
N SER A 381 -18.47 -16.47 4.13
CA SER A 381 -19.20 -17.48 4.89
C SER A 381 -20.28 -18.14 4.02
N LYS A 382 -20.34 -19.48 4.00
CA LYS A 382 -21.43 -20.26 3.38
C LYS A 382 -21.95 -21.33 4.36
N GLY A 383 -23.14 -21.85 4.07
CA GLY A 383 -23.82 -22.87 4.88
C GLY A 383 -25.04 -22.29 5.61
N GLN A 384 -25.87 -23.18 6.17
CA GLN A 384 -26.89 -22.75 7.13
C GLN A 384 -26.16 -22.07 8.29
N ASP A 385 -26.53 -20.83 8.59
CA ASP A 385 -25.96 -19.99 9.65
C ASP A 385 -24.50 -19.53 9.47
N GLY A 386 -23.91 -19.64 8.28
CA GLY A 386 -22.56 -19.10 8.02
C GLY A 386 -21.44 -19.83 8.76
N GLN A 387 -21.65 -21.11 9.11
CA GLN A 387 -20.69 -21.90 9.89
C GLN A 387 -19.36 -22.17 9.17
N LEU A 388 -19.32 -22.15 7.83
CA LEU A 388 -18.12 -22.44 7.05
C LEU A 388 -17.57 -21.18 6.40
N TRP A 389 -16.31 -20.87 6.71
CA TRP A 389 -15.57 -19.77 6.09
C TRP A 389 -14.69 -20.31 4.97
N PHE A 390 -14.74 -19.66 3.82
CA PHE A 390 -13.88 -19.95 2.68
C PHE A 390 -13.02 -18.73 2.40
N CYS A 391 -11.71 -18.85 2.57
CA CYS A 391 -10.79 -17.73 2.50
C CYS A 391 -9.85 -17.82 1.29
N ASN A 392 -9.51 -16.65 0.76
CA ASN A 392 -8.46 -16.48 -0.21
C ASN A 392 -7.14 -16.04 0.45
N VAL A 393 -6.06 -16.49 -0.16
CA VAL A 393 -4.68 -16.14 0.19
C VAL A 393 -3.93 -15.73 -1.09
N PRO A 394 -2.74 -15.12 -1.00
CA PRO A 394 -1.92 -14.83 -2.17
C PRO A 394 -1.51 -16.10 -2.94
N ASP A 395 -1.18 -15.94 -4.21
CA ASP A 395 -0.66 -17.01 -5.07
C ASP A 395 0.81 -17.33 -4.84
N PHE A 396 1.55 -16.45 -4.17
CA PHE A 396 2.89 -16.76 -3.71
C PHE A 396 3.30 -15.91 -2.50
N VAL A 397 4.30 -16.40 -1.79
CA VAL A 397 5.08 -15.63 -0.80
C VAL A 397 6.55 -15.87 -1.11
N GLN A 398 7.31 -14.78 -1.25
CA GLN A 398 8.75 -14.83 -1.48
C GLN A 398 9.48 -14.11 -0.35
N ILE A 399 10.51 -14.74 0.19
CA ILE A 399 11.37 -14.20 1.23
C ILE A 399 12.78 -14.14 0.68
N VAL A 400 13.45 -13.00 0.85
CA VAL A 400 14.85 -12.79 0.52
C VAL A 400 15.56 -12.22 1.74
N VAL A 401 16.53 -12.98 2.25
CA VAL A 401 17.36 -12.60 3.40
C VAL A 401 18.61 -11.88 2.88
N PRO A 402 19.02 -10.75 3.50
CA PRO A 402 20.16 -9.97 3.03
C PRO A 402 21.47 -10.75 3.03
N GLY A 403 22.46 -10.30 2.25
CA GLY A 403 23.74 -10.98 2.08
C GLY A 403 23.68 -12.37 1.41
N GLY A 404 22.56 -12.71 0.78
CA GLY A 404 22.38 -13.99 0.06
C GLY A 404 22.24 -15.17 1.01
N LYS A 405 21.94 -14.91 2.30
CA LYS A 405 21.89 -15.91 3.36
C LYS A 405 20.70 -16.86 3.21
N GLY A 406 19.64 -16.42 2.53
CA GLY A 406 18.49 -17.25 2.27
C GLY A 406 17.53 -16.64 1.26
N ARG A 407 16.83 -17.50 0.53
CA ARG A 407 15.76 -17.17 -0.40
C ARG A 407 14.74 -18.30 -0.45
N MET A 408 13.46 -17.98 -0.31
CA MET A 408 12.39 -18.97 -0.43
C MET A 408 11.24 -18.36 -1.20
N GLU A 409 10.76 -19.02 -2.24
CA GLU A 409 9.53 -18.68 -2.96
C GLU A 409 8.59 -19.88 -2.91
N VAL A 410 7.46 -19.68 -2.25
CA VAL A 410 6.39 -20.66 -2.16
C VAL A 410 5.22 -20.16 -2.99
N ARG A 411 4.74 -20.99 -3.92
CA ARG A 411 3.53 -20.73 -4.70
C ARG A 411 2.39 -21.58 -4.21
N ILE A 412 1.21 -20.97 -4.22
CA ILE A 412 -0.07 -21.58 -3.88
C ILE A 412 -0.89 -21.60 -5.17
N SER A 413 -1.52 -22.73 -5.46
CA SER A 413 -2.44 -22.85 -6.60
C SER A 413 -3.65 -23.66 -6.19
N SER A 414 -4.83 -23.17 -6.55
CA SER A 414 -6.12 -23.79 -6.27
C SER A 414 -6.96 -23.84 -7.55
N GLU A 415 -7.83 -24.84 -7.67
CA GLU A 415 -8.62 -25.04 -8.89
C GLU A 415 -9.67 -23.94 -9.12
N LYS A 416 -10.10 -23.24 -8.06
CA LYS A 416 -11.18 -22.25 -8.10
C LYS A 416 -10.95 -21.18 -7.05
N VAL A 417 -11.47 -19.99 -7.34
CA VAL A 417 -11.33 -18.83 -6.45
C VAL A 417 -12.69 -18.19 -6.21
N PHE A 418 -13.03 -17.96 -4.94
CA PHE A 418 -14.25 -17.34 -4.47
C PHE A 418 -13.90 -16.33 -3.37
N ALA A 419 -14.72 -15.32 -3.11
CA ALA A 419 -14.37 -14.13 -2.32
C ALA A 419 -13.37 -13.18 -3.02
N HIS A 420 -13.25 -11.97 -2.48
CA HIS A 420 -12.23 -10.98 -2.86
C HIS A 420 -10.91 -11.31 -2.15
N TYR A 421 -9.83 -10.66 -2.54
CA TYR A 421 -8.56 -10.68 -1.84
C TYR A 421 -7.93 -9.31 -1.98
N ASP A 422 -7.60 -8.70 -0.85
CA ASP A 422 -6.93 -7.41 -0.80
C ASP A 422 -5.54 -7.58 -0.19
N CYS A 423 -4.55 -7.66 -1.07
CA CYS A 423 -3.16 -7.83 -0.65
C CYS A 423 -2.69 -6.71 0.30
N TRP A 424 -3.14 -5.47 0.13
CA TRP A 424 -2.70 -4.36 0.98
C TRP A 424 -3.22 -4.48 2.41
N GLY A 425 -4.42 -5.04 2.58
CA GLY A 425 -4.93 -5.42 3.90
C GLY A 425 -4.05 -6.44 4.59
N VAL A 426 -3.39 -7.34 3.84
CA VAL A 426 -2.47 -8.35 4.40
C VAL A 426 -1.12 -7.76 4.77
N VAL A 427 -0.57 -6.85 3.94
CA VAL A 427 0.78 -6.30 4.14
C VAL A 427 0.96 -5.70 5.53
N GLY A 428 0.01 -4.92 6.03
CA GLY A 428 0.14 -4.30 7.36
C GLY A 428 0.22 -5.31 8.50
N HIS A 429 -0.49 -6.44 8.39
CA HIS A 429 -0.47 -7.51 9.37
C HIS A 429 0.78 -8.37 9.25
N ALA A 430 1.14 -8.73 8.03
CA ALA A 430 2.37 -9.45 7.73
C ALA A 430 3.62 -8.67 8.15
N ASP A 431 3.63 -7.34 8.02
CA ASP A 431 4.73 -6.49 8.47
C ASP A 431 4.95 -6.59 9.98
N ASN A 432 3.90 -6.48 10.79
CA ASN A 432 4.00 -6.65 12.24
C ASN A 432 4.52 -8.04 12.63
N MET A 433 4.06 -9.09 11.93
CA MET A 433 4.52 -10.46 12.17
C MET A 433 6.00 -10.63 11.79
N VAL A 434 6.42 -10.14 10.62
CA VAL A 434 7.84 -10.18 10.19
C VAL A 434 8.71 -9.38 11.14
N HIS A 435 8.21 -8.27 11.68
CA HIS A 435 8.91 -7.48 12.70
C HIS A 435 9.19 -8.26 13.97
N ALA A 436 8.22 -9.03 14.43
CA ALA A 436 8.38 -9.87 15.60
C ALA A 436 9.45 -10.96 15.40
N LEU A 437 9.73 -11.36 14.16
CA LEU A 437 10.73 -12.38 13.80
C LEU A 437 12.13 -11.80 13.52
N LEU A 438 12.27 -10.47 13.45
CA LEU A 438 13.57 -9.84 13.15
C LEU A 438 14.67 -10.22 14.15
N PRO A 439 14.44 -10.32 15.48
CA PRO A 439 15.47 -10.73 16.42
C PRO A 439 16.08 -12.11 16.07
N GLU A 440 15.26 -13.07 15.68
CA GLU A 440 15.66 -14.42 15.31
C GLU A 440 16.40 -14.45 13.98
N TYR A 441 15.93 -13.67 12.99
CA TYR A 441 16.67 -13.49 11.72
C TYR A 441 18.05 -12.85 11.95
N ARG A 442 18.14 -11.85 12.85
CA ARG A 442 19.41 -11.20 13.22
C ARG A 442 20.35 -12.16 13.95
N GLN A 443 19.80 -12.95 14.86
CA GLN A 443 20.57 -13.97 15.59
C GLN A 443 21.16 -15.01 14.62
N ASP A 444 20.37 -15.48 13.65
CA ASP A 444 20.83 -16.52 12.72
C ASP A 444 21.84 -15.99 11.68
N THR A 445 21.61 -14.78 11.17
CA THR A 445 22.48 -14.18 10.14
C THR A 445 23.73 -13.52 10.72
N GLY A 446 23.70 -13.11 11.99
CA GLY A 446 24.72 -12.24 12.60
C GLY A 446 24.75 -10.82 12.03
N MET A 447 23.69 -10.40 11.32
CA MET A 447 23.59 -9.11 10.65
C MET A 447 22.51 -8.25 11.31
N SER A 448 22.77 -6.93 11.43
CA SER A 448 21.67 -5.98 11.63
C SER A 448 20.83 -5.94 10.37
N MET A 449 19.50 -5.93 10.54
CA MET A 449 18.61 -5.86 9.38
C MET A 449 17.32 -5.08 9.66
N ASP A 450 16.85 -4.43 8.61
CA ASP A 450 15.50 -3.89 8.48
C ASP A 450 14.60 -4.91 7.78
N GLN A 451 13.30 -4.61 7.68
CA GLN A 451 12.33 -5.41 6.93
C GLN A 451 11.62 -4.58 5.87
N HIS A 452 11.12 -5.28 4.85
CA HIS A 452 10.22 -4.70 3.88
C HIS A 452 9.22 -5.74 3.39
N VAL A 453 7.94 -5.52 3.71
CA VAL A 453 6.83 -6.36 3.23
C VAL A 453 6.03 -5.59 2.17
N TYR A 454 5.78 -6.19 1.02
CA TYR A 454 5.07 -5.53 -0.08
C TYR A 454 4.25 -6.48 -0.95
N CYS A 455 3.24 -5.91 -1.59
CA CYS A 455 2.46 -6.58 -2.63
C CYS A 455 3.17 -6.46 -3.97
N GLY A 456 3.34 -7.58 -4.68
CA GLY A 456 3.99 -7.54 -5.98
C GLY A 456 3.81 -8.81 -6.80
N ARG A 457 4.27 -8.75 -8.04
CA ARG A 457 4.59 -9.96 -8.80
C ARG A 457 5.95 -10.47 -8.33
N THR A 458 6.26 -11.74 -8.59
CA THR A 458 7.58 -12.32 -8.31
C THR A 458 8.65 -11.33 -8.76
N LEU A 459 9.50 -10.89 -7.83
CA LEU A 459 10.52 -9.92 -8.18
C LEU A 459 11.50 -10.58 -9.14
N THR A 460 11.63 -9.98 -10.32
CA THR A 460 12.78 -10.26 -11.18
C THR A 460 13.98 -9.51 -10.62
N ARG A 461 15.19 -10.08 -10.75
CA ARG A 461 16.44 -9.53 -10.20
C ARG A 461 16.67 -8.06 -10.58
N SER A 462 16.28 -7.67 -11.80
CA SER A 462 16.41 -6.30 -12.29
C SER A 462 15.47 -5.32 -11.60
N ALA A 463 14.33 -5.76 -11.06
CA ALA A 463 13.44 -4.92 -10.25
C ALA A 463 13.98 -4.75 -8.82
N LEU A 464 14.56 -5.81 -8.24
CA LEU A 464 15.11 -5.77 -6.88
C LEU A 464 16.41 -4.95 -6.79
N ALA A 465 17.36 -5.17 -7.70
CA ALA A 465 18.61 -4.39 -7.73
C ALA A 465 18.34 -2.88 -7.92
N ARG A 466 17.36 -2.51 -8.75
CA ARG A 466 16.98 -1.10 -8.95
C ARG A 466 16.28 -0.47 -7.75
N ALA A 467 15.51 -1.25 -6.98
CA ALA A 467 14.92 -0.77 -5.73
C ALA A 467 15.99 -0.51 -4.65
N ILE A 468 17.07 -1.29 -4.66
CA ILE A 468 18.15 -1.21 -3.67
C ILE A 468 19.19 -0.12 -4.05
N THR A 469 19.70 -0.12 -5.29
CA THR A 469 20.78 0.82 -5.71
C THR A 469 20.34 2.28 -5.63
N LYS A 470 19.05 2.59 -5.82
CA LYS A 470 18.51 3.95 -5.71
C LYS A 470 18.57 4.51 -4.27
N ARG A 471 18.75 3.66 -3.26
CA ARG A 471 18.84 4.05 -1.84
C ARG A 471 20.29 4.22 -1.37
N SER A 472 21.21 3.35 -1.81
CA SER A 472 22.64 3.43 -1.49
C SER A 472 23.30 4.73 -1.97
N THR A 473 22.91 5.25 -3.15
CA THR A 473 23.47 6.51 -3.68
C THR A 473 23.01 7.77 -2.95
N ASN A 474 22.04 7.68 -2.04
CA ASN A 474 21.60 8.81 -1.20
C ASN A 474 22.34 8.89 0.15
N THR A 475 23.34 8.02 0.40
CA THR A 475 24.03 7.94 1.71
C THR A 475 25.55 8.15 1.64
N SER A 476 26.05 8.88 0.63
CA SER A 476 27.47 9.26 0.58
C SER A 476 27.67 10.67 0.04
N LEU A 477 27.43 11.66 0.91
CA LEU A 477 28.02 12.99 0.82
C LEU A 477 28.20 13.52 2.25
N GLU A 478 29.18 12.95 2.96
CA GLU A 478 29.79 13.64 4.10
C GLU A 478 30.93 14.50 3.55
N THR A 479 30.65 15.79 3.45
CA THR A 479 31.64 16.84 3.27
C THR A 479 32.43 17.00 4.58
N SER A 480 33.74 16.82 4.50
CA SER A 480 34.66 17.56 5.36
C SER A 480 34.45 19.04 5.10
N ASP A 481 34.32 19.85 6.16
CA ASP A 481 34.90 21.19 6.27
C ASP A 481 34.47 21.76 7.63
N ASP A 482 35.45 21.85 8.54
CA ASP A 482 35.35 22.50 9.84
C ASP A 482 36.40 23.63 9.79
N ASP A 483 35.95 24.86 9.54
CA ASP A 483 36.76 26.08 9.55
C ASP A 483 36.12 27.06 10.54
N THR A 484 36.81 27.28 11.66
CA THR A 484 36.54 28.40 12.58
C THR A 484 37.71 29.38 12.60
N ALA A 485 37.40 30.60 12.16
CA ALA A 485 37.74 31.91 12.74
C ALA A 485 39.22 32.34 12.95
N GLU A 486 39.48 33.50 12.33
CA GLU A 486 40.20 34.67 12.86
C GLU A 486 41.60 34.49 13.45
N THR A 487 42.62 34.86 12.67
CA THR A 487 43.57 35.92 13.06
C THR A 487 44.43 36.34 11.87
N ALA A 488 44.29 37.61 11.44
CA ALA A 488 45.12 38.20 10.41
C ALA A 488 46.44 38.71 11.00
N HIS A 489 47.56 38.08 10.62
CA HIS A 489 48.90 38.61 10.78
C HIS A 489 49.43 39.10 9.43
N CYS A 490 49.72 40.39 9.34
CA CYS A 490 50.47 40.99 8.25
C CYS A 490 51.94 40.52 8.27
N ARG A 491 52.40 39.91 7.18
CA ARG A 491 53.83 39.82 6.82
C ARG A 491 53.95 39.52 5.33
N PHE A 492 54.27 40.53 4.51
CA PHE A 492 55.40 40.51 3.58
C PHE A 492 55.71 41.96 3.15
N PRO A 493 56.98 42.31 2.87
CA PRO A 493 57.48 43.67 2.90
C PRO A 493 57.35 44.37 1.54
N GLY A 494 57.09 45.68 1.57
CA GLY A 494 57.39 46.57 0.45
C GLY A 494 56.22 47.39 -0.06
N GLN A 495 56.15 48.61 0.46
CA GLN A 495 55.52 49.82 -0.08
C GLN A 495 54.09 50.21 0.33
N PRO A 496 53.86 51.52 0.58
CA PRO A 496 52.79 52.01 1.44
C PRO A 496 51.50 52.38 0.68
N CYS A 497 50.35 52.01 1.26
CA CYS A 497 49.05 52.56 0.90
C CYS A 497 48.91 53.96 1.51
N GLY A 498 48.80 54.96 0.63
CA GLY A 498 48.53 56.35 0.99
C GLY A 498 47.08 56.57 1.42
N ILE A 499 46.94 57.43 2.43
CA ILE A 499 45.68 57.97 2.95
C ILE A 499 45.21 59.09 2.03
N GLN A 500 43.95 59.07 1.60
CA GLN A 500 43.21 60.29 1.26
C GLN A 500 41.84 60.27 1.96
N THR A 501 41.71 61.21 2.89
CA THR A 501 40.49 61.71 3.51
C THR A 501 39.76 62.70 2.59
N LEU A 502 38.43 62.78 2.73
CA LEU A 502 37.49 63.93 2.54
C LEU A 502 36.15 63.34 2.03
N SER A 503 35.12 63.17 2.88
CA SER A 503 34.13 64.17 3.38
C SER A 503 33.05 64.55 2.35
N ASP A 504 31.80 64.33 2.80
CA ASP A 504 30.53 64.98 2.47
C ASP A 504 29.83 64.66 1.12
N VAL A 505 28.75 63.86 1.15
CA VAL A 505 27.32 64.25 1.36
C VAL A 505 26.55 63.03 1.86
#